data_AF-A0AA38Q3B7-F1
#
_entry.id   AF-A0AA38Q3B7-F1
#
_cell.length_a   1.000
_cell.length_b   1.000
_cell.length_c   1.000
_cell.angle_alpha   90.00
_cell.angle_beta   90.00
_cell.angle_gamma   90.00
#
_symmetry.space_group_name_H-M   'P 1'
#
loop_
_entity.id
_entity.type
_entity.pdbx_description
1 polymer ?
#
loop_
_entity_poly.entity_id
_entity_poly.type
_entity_poly.pdbx_seq_one_letter_code
_entity_poly.pdbx_strand_id
1 'polypeptide(L)'
;MHRFTLHEDHNGDVEVVTPLRKKDQDKADDEARRKALKDLVQSWQDRLQLITLITTFLASVEASMLQVTMPDDPSNSSAWSQAANAGFMGSLVFHLYASFVSFFASFFLVRFKIQEAKREERQVEAADPSYQHATTFKGSTILDMAAHNITRSPTSPRSPASEGNGAFPREKENRPPSNRQTPSIWSANPQLVQTGPFQRQPPINLLSRCHTLCLVTTALGFIMAMIGVVCYAWEGQSTSVAIVTSICICLCLLSCFCIVLPQQNPPSSHLFMYH
;
A
#
# COMPACT_ATOMS: atom_id res chain seq x y z
N MET A 1 -31.76 -42.17 -15.21
CA MET A 1 -30.65 -42.44 -16.16
C MET A 1 -29.51 -41.48 -15.87
N HIS A 2 -28.61 -41.84 -14.95
CA HIS A 2 -27.33 -41.15 -14.77
C HIS A 2 -26.23 -42.16 -15.03
N ARG A 3 -25.49 -41.94 -16.12
CA ARG A 3 -24.41 -42.80 -16.60
C ARG A 3 -23.14 -42.36 -15.87
N PHE A 4 -22.74 -43.11 -14.86
CA PHE A 4 -21.40 -43.05 -14.30
C PHE A 4 -20.45 -43.72 -15.30
N THR A 5 -19.59 -42.93 -15.95
CA THR A 5 -18.43 -43.44 -16.67
C THR A 5 -17.28 -43.59 -15.69
N LEU A 6 -17.00 -44.82 -15.28
CA LEU A 6 -15.75 -45.20 -14.63
C LEU A 6 -14.67 -45.30 -15.72
N HIS A 7 -13.67 -44.42 -15.65
CA HIS A 7 -12.42 -44.59 -16.38
C HIS A 7 -11.45 -45.28 -15.43
N GLU A 8 -11.14 -46.54 -15.72
CA GLU A 8 -10.29 -47.40 -14.91
C GLU A 8 -8.88 -47.38 -15.52
N ASP A 9 -8.04 -46.44 -15.09
CA ASP A 9 -6.63 -46.42 -15.46
C ASP A 9 -5.81 -47.19 -14.43
N HIS A 10 -5.24 -48.29 -14.90
CA HIS A 10 -4.37 -49.20 -14.18
C HIS A 10 -2.95 -48.62 -14.08
N ASN A 11 -2.77 -47.59 -13.27
CA ASN A 11 -1.46 -47.21 -12.71
C ASN A 11 -1.68 -46.39 -11.44
N GLY A 12 -1.44 -47.01 -10.29
CA GLY A 12 -1.87 -46.53 -8.99
C GLY A 12 -1.05 -45.35 -8.48
N ASP A 13 -1.54 -44.15 -8.74
CA ASP A 13 -1.45 -42.99 -7.85
C ASP A 13 -2.61 -42.03 -8.17
N VAL A 14 -3.81 -42.40 -7.72
CA VAL A 14 -4.92 -41.45 -7.63
C VAL A 14 -4.53 -40.47 -6.52
N GLU A 15 -3.93 -39.34 -6.88
CA GLU A 15 -3.77 -38.19 -5.99
C GLU A 15 -5.20 -37.69 -5.68
N VAL A 16 -5.81 -38.30 -4.67
CA VAL A 16 -7.02 -37.81 -4.03
C VAL A 16 -6.64 -36.43 -3.50
N VAL A 17 -6.99 -35.39 -4.24
CA VAL A 17 -6.87 -34.01 -3.77
C VAL A 17 -7.82 -33.88 -2.58
N THR A 18 -7.28 -34.17 -1.39
CA THR A 18 -8.01 -34.19 -0.13
C THR A 18 -8.64 -32.81 0.07
N PRO A 19 -9.96 -32.70 0.32
CA PRO A 19 -10.63 -31.41 0.48
C PRO A 19 -10.06 -30.54 1.61
N LEU A 20 -9.34 -31.14 2.57
CA LEU A 20 -8.57 -30.45 3.61
C LEU A 20 -7.41 -29.62 3.04
N ARG A 21 -6.64 -30.17 2.09
CA ARG A 21 -5.51 -29.49 1.46
C ARG A 21 -5.95 -28.24 0.68
N LYS A 22 -7.13 -28.30 0.06
CA LYS A 22 -7.71 -27.16 -0.67
C LYS A 22 -8.15 -26.02 0.27
N LYS A 23 -8.79 -26.35 1.40
CA LYS A 23 -9.22 -25.35 2.39
C LYS A 23 -8.03 -24.65 3.06
N ASP A 24 -6.96 -25.40 3.37
CA ASP A 24 -5.74 -24.83 3.95
C ASP A 24 -4.99 -23.95 2.94
N GLN A 25 -5.02 -24.33 1.66
CA GLN A 25 -4.47 -23.54 0.56
C GLN A 25 -5.27 -22.25 0.30
N ASP A 26 -6.60 -22.32 0.28
CA ASP A 26 -7.47 -21.15 0.13
C ASP A 26 -7.25 -20.14 1.28
N LYS A 27 -7.05 -20.64 2.52
CA LYS A 27 -6.75 -19.81 3.68
C LYS A 27 -5.38 -19.12 3.56
N ALA A 28 -4.35 -19.85 3.12
CA ALA A 28 -3.02 -19.29 2.91
C ALA A 28 -3.01 -18.21 1.81
N ASP A 29 -3.76 -18.42 0.72
CA ASP A 29 -3.88 -17.45 -0.38
C ASP A 29 -4.61 -16.16 0.07
N ASP A 30 -5.66 -16.29 0.89
CA ASP A 30 -6.38 -15.14 1.46
C ASP A 30 -5.51 -14.32 2.43
N GLU A 31 -4.69 -14.98 3.26
CA GLU A 31 -3.73 -14.33 4.14
C GLU A 31 -2.63 -13.61 3.35
N ALA A 32 -2.10 -14.23 2.29
CA ALA A 32 -1.11 -13.60 1.41
C ALA A 32 -1.67 -12.36 0.69
N ARG A 33 -2.91 -12.44 0.17
CA ARG A 33 -3.58 -11.32 -0.50
C ARG A 33 -3.81 -10.14 0.45
N ARG A 34 -4.19 -10.45 1.68
CA ARG A 34 -4.43 -9.46 2.74
C ARG A 34 -3.14 -8.78 3.19
N LYS A 35 -2.04 -9.53 3.32
CA LYS A 35 -0.72 -8.96 3.59
C LYS A 35 -0.30 -8.00 2.47
N ALA A 36 -0.42 -8.44 1.22
CA ALA A 36 -0.11 -7.60 0.05
C ALA A 36 -0.94 -6.31 0.02
N LEU A 37 -2.22 -6.37 0.39
CA LEU A 37 -3.09 -5.21 0.49
C LEU A 37 -2.66 -4.24 1.60
N LYS A 38 -2.31 -4.74 2.78
CA LYS A 38 -1.82 -3.91 3.89
C LYS A 38 -0.50 -3.22 3.54
N ASP A 39 0.43 -3.96 2.94
CA ASP A 39 1.73 -3.43 2.49
C ASP A 39 1.53 -2.36 1.41
N LEU A 40 0.62 -2.60 0.46
CA LEU A 40 0.27 -1.65 -0.58
C LEU A 40 -0.30 -0.36 0.04
N VAL A 41 -1.34 -0.48 0.88
CA VAL A 41 -1.97 0.67 1.54
C VAL A 41 -0.97 1.46 2.39
N GLN A 42 -0.08 0.77 3.12
CA GLN A 42 0.96 1.43 3.89
C GLN A 42 1.92 2.22 3.00
N SER A 43 2.42 1.59 1.93
CA SER A 43 3.28 2.27 0.95
C SER A 43 2.58 3.49 0.31
N TRP A 44 1.27 3.38 0.05
CA TRP A 44 0.48 4.49 -0.46
C TRP A 44 0.35 5.63 0.55
N GLN A 45 0.11 5.35 1.83
CA GLN A 45 0.06 6.39 2.86
C GLN A 45 1.39 7.15 2.97
N ASP A 46 2.50 6.42 3.00
CA ASP A 46 3.84 7.03 3.08
C ASP A 46 4.13 7.92 1.86
N ARG A 47 3.76 7.45 0.65
CA ARG A 47 3.91 8.23 -0.60
C ARG A 47 3.03 9.47 -0.62
N LEU A 48 1.76 9.35 -0.24
CA LEU A 48 0.82 10.48 -0.23
C LEU A 48 1.24 11.55 0.78
N GLN A 49 1.70 11.14 1.96
CA GLN A 49 2.24 12.06 2.96
C GLN A 49 3.50 12.78 2.45
N LEU A 50 4.42 12.04 1.82
CA LEU A 50 5.62 12.63 1.22
C LEU A 50 5.26 13.68 0.15
N ILE A 51 4.32 13.38 -0.74
CA ILE A 51 3.91 14.32 -1.78
C ILE A 51 3.32 15.58 -1.15
N THR A 52 2.39 15.45 -0.19
CA THR A 52 1.80 16.59 0.53
C THR A 52 2.86 17.46 1.20
N LEU A 53 3.88 16.87 1.83
CA LEU A 53 4.97 17.61 2.47
C LEU A 53 5.81 18.38 1.45
N ILE A 54 6.20 17.73 0.35
CA ILE A 54 6.99 18.36 -0.72
C ILE A 54 6.21 19.50 -1.37
N THR A 55 4.95 19.27 -1.75
CA THR A 55 4.14 20.29 -2.42
C THR A 55 3.84 21.48 -1.51
N THR A 56 3.69 21.26 -0.21
CA THR A 56 3.47 22.36 0.75
C THR A 56 4.75 23.17 0.96
N PHE A 57 5.91 22.50 1.02
CA PHE A 57 7.20 23.18 1.07
C PHE A 57 7.43 24.03 -0.18
N LEU A 58 7.17 23.48 -1.37
CA LEU A 58 7.30 24.22 -2.63
C LEU A 58 6.33 25.39 -2.70
N ALA A 59 5.06 25.19 -2.33
CA ALA A 59 4.07 26.26 -2.21
C ALA A 59 4.54 27.40 -1.26
N SER A 60 5.21 27.08 -0.16
CA SER A 60 5.78 28.08 0.76
C SER A 60 6.90 28.90 0.12
N VAL A 61 7.81 28.24 -0.62
CA VAL A 61 8.87 28.92 -1.37
C VAL A 61 8.29 29.81 -2.46
N GLU A 62 7.27 29.32 -3.18
CA GLU A 62 6.58 30.07 -4.24
C GLU A 62 5.83 31.28 -3.71
N ALA A 63 5.15 31.15 -2.57
CA ALA A 63 4.52 32.29 -1.88
C ALA A 63 5.55 33.34 -1.44
N SER A 64 6.71 32.89 -0.94
CA SER A 64 7.81 33.79 -0.57
C SER A 64 8.37 34.53 -1.79
N MET A 65 8.49 33.85 -2.94
CA MET A 65 8.90 34.48 -4.20
C MET A 65 7.86 35.46 -4.74
N LEU A 66 6.56 35.13 -4.66
CA LEU A 66 5.48 36.07 -5.01
C LEU A 66 5.55 37.36 -4.20
N GLN A 67 5.81 37.26 -2.90
CA GLN A 67 5.94 38.44 -2.04
C GLN A 67 7.08 39.38 -2.49
N VAL A 68 8.15 38.84 -3.09
CA VAL A 68 9.29 39.62 -3.60
C VAL A 68 9.09 40.10 -5.04
N THR A 69 8.24 39.43 -5.81
CA THR A 69 8.06 39.69 -7.25
C THR A 69 6.82 40.51 -7.60
N MET A 70 5.90 40.70 -6.65
CA MET A 70 4.75 41.56 -6.83
C MET A 70 5.19 43.02 -7.11
N PRO A 71 4.70 43.64 -8.21
CA PRO A 71 5.04 45.02 -8.55
C PRO A 71 4.32 46.00 -7.60
N ASP A 72 5.02 47.09 -7.22
CA ASP A 72 4.46 48.16 -6.39
C ASP A 72 3.36 48.97 -7.13
N ASP A 73 3.49 49.09 -8.46
CA ASP A 73 2.49 49.72 -9.33
C ASP A 73 2.04 48.74 -10.42
N PRO A 74 0.78 48.25 -10.39
CA PRO A 74 0.27 47.32 -11.37
C PRO A 74 0.19 47.91 -12.79
N SER A 75 0.08 49.23 -12.93
CA SER A 75 -0.13 49.91 -14.21
C SER A 75 1.14 50.05 -15.07
N ASN A 76 2.31 49.89 -14.46
CA ASN A 76 3.61 50.04 -15.12
C ASN A 76 4.46 48.76 -15.03
N SER A 77 3.82 47.60 -14.88
CA SER A 77 4.51 46.31 -14.77
C SER A 77 4.94 45.78 -16.14
N SER A 78 6.21 45.39 -16.26
CA SER A 78 6.75 44.78 -17.48
C SER A 78 6.12 43.42 -17.76
N ALA A 79 6.18 42.99 -19.03
CA ALA A 79 5.67 41.69 -19.45
C ALA A 79 6.37 40.52 -18.72
N TRP A 80 7.67 40.65 -18.42
CA TRP A 80 8.43 39.61 -17.71
C TRP A 80 8.06 39.53 -16.23
N SER A 81 7.83 40.67 -15.57
CA SER A 81 7.34 40.70 -14.19
C SER A 81 5.94 40.06 -14.09
N GLN A 82 5.04 40.40 -15.01
CA GLN A 82 3.72 39.78 -15.07
C GLN A 82 3.80 38.27 -15.33
N ALA A 83 4.66 37.84 -16.25
CA ALA A 83 4.89 36.42 -16.53
C ALA A 83 5.50 35.67 -15.33
N ALA A 84 6.45 36.28 -14.61
CA ALA A 84 7.05 35.71 -13.41
C ALA A 84 6.00 35.50 -12.31
N ASN A 85 5.20 36.53 -12.02
CA ASN A 85 4.11 36.47 -11.05
C ASN A 85 3.05 35.44 -11.44
N ALA A 86 2.66 35.38 -12.72
CA ALA A 86 1.73 34.38 -13.22
C ALA A 86 2.29 32.96 -13.10
N GLY A 87 3.58 32.76 -13.37
CA GLY A 87 4.26 31.47 -13.22
C GLY A 87 4.28 30.99 -11.78
N PHE A 88 4.67 31.84 -10.83
CA PHE A 88 4.67 31.48 -9.40
C PHE A 88 3.26 31.25 -8.86
N MET A 89 2.28 32.10 -9.22
CA MET A 89 0.89 31.91 -8.81
C MET A 89 0.30 30.62 -9.39
N GLY A 90 0.57 30.33 -10.66
CA GLY A 90 0.15 29.10 -11.32
C GLY A 90 0.75 27.87 -10.65
N SER A 91 2.05 27.89 -10.36
CA SER A 91 2.71 26.81 -9.64
C SER A 91 2.11 26.57 -8.26
N LEU A 92 1.92 27.65 -7.49
CA LEU A 92 1.33 27.61 -6.15
C LEU A 92 -0.04 26.93 -6.18
N VAL A 93 -0.90 27.30 -7.13
CA VAL A 93 -2.22 26.70 -7.29
C VAL A 93 -2.11 25.20 -7.61
N PHE A 94 -1.21 24.81 -8.50
CA PHE A 94 -1.02 23.40 -8.84
C PHE A 94 -0.47 22.57 -7.67
N HIS A 95 0.51 23.08 -6.92
CA HIS A 95 1.06 22.39 -5.75
C HIS A 95 0.05 22.30 -4.61
N LEU A 96 -0.73 23.34 -4.36
CA LEU A 96 -1.84 23.29 -3.40
C LEU A 96 -2.87 22.24 -3.83
N TYR A 97 -3.29 22.24 -5.10
CA TYR A 97 -4.23 21.25 -5.62
C TYR A 97 -3.71 19.81 -5.44
N ALA A 98 -2.44 19.56 -5.78
CA ALA A 98 -1.79 18.26 -5.56
C ALA A 98 -1.81 17.86 -4.07
N SER A 99 -1.50 18.79 -3.18
CA SER A 99 -1.55 18.60 -1.72
C SER A 99 -2.96 18.22 -1.24
N PHE A 100 -3.99 18.94 -1.69
CA PHE A 100 -5.40 18.64 -1.37
C PHE A 100 -5.84 17.27 -1.88
N VAL A 101 -5.50 16.93 -3.12
CA VAL A 101 -5.83 15.62 -3.73
C VAL A 101 -5.16 14.48 -2.94
N SER A 102 -3.89 14.63 -2.56
CA SER A 102 -3.18 13.66 -1.72
C SER A 102 -3.81 13.53 -0.33
N PHE A 103 -4.21 14.65 0.27
CA PHE A 103 -4.89 14.67 1.55
C PHE A 103 -6.23 13.90 1.49
N PHE A 104 -7.07 14.15 0.49
CA PHE A 104 -8.32 13.40 0.30
C PHE A 104 -8.09 11.91 0.04
N ALA A 105 -7.08 11.56 -0.76
CA ALA A 105 -6.70 10.17 -0.99
C ALA A 105 -6.36 9.44 0.32
N SER A 106 -5.66 10.12 1.25
CA SER A 106 -5.32 9.56 2.55
C SER A 106 -6.55 9.22 3.40
N PHE A 107 -7.61 10.04 3.38
CA PHE A 107 -8.85 9.72 4.09
C PHE A 107 -9.57 8.50 3.53
N PHE A 108 -9.59 8.35 2.21
CA PHE A 108 -10.17 7.16 1.59
C PHE A 108 -9.40 5.89 2.00
N LEU A 109 -8.07 5.96 2.09
CA LEU A 109 -7.23 4.87 2.61
C LEU A 109 -7.50 4.58 4.08
N VAL A 110 -7.62 5.60 4.93
CA VAL A 110 -7.94 5.41 6.36
C VAL A 110 -9.31 4.75 6.52
N ARG A 111 -10.33 5.22 5.79
CA ARG A 111 -11.66 4.61 5.77
C ARG A 111 -11.59 3.15 5.32
N PHE A 112 -10.77 2.85 4.32
CA PHE A 112 -10.53 1.50 3.87
C PHE A 112 -9.87 0.63 4.95
N LYS A 113 -8.81 1.11 5.62
CA LYS A 113 -8.16 0.39 6.74
C LYS A 113 -9.13 0.12 7.89
N ILE A 114 -9.99 1.08 8.24
CA ILE A 114 -11.00 0.92 9.30
C ILE A 114 -12.04 -0.13 8.89
N GLN A 115 -12.52 -0.10 7.64
CA GLN A 115 -13.46 -1.11 7.14
C GLN A 115 -12.84 -2.51 7.08
N GLU A 116 -11.55 -2.60 6.71
CA GLU A 116 -10.82 -3.86 6.72
C GLU A 116 -10.64 -4.39 8.14
N ALA A 117 -10.19 -3.56 9.08
CA ALA A 117 -10.04 -3.93 10.49
C ALA A 117 -11.36 -4.43 11.10
N LYS A 118 -12.48 -3.71 10.85
CA LYS A 118 -13.81 -4.13 11.33
C LYS A 118 -14.28 -5.45 10.72
N ARG A 119 -13.84 -5.78 9.51
CA ARG A 119 -14.13 -7.07 8.87
C ARG A 119 -13.33 -8.20 9.52
N GLU A 120 -12.10 -7.94 9.91
CA GLU A 120 -11.25 -8.89 10.64
C GLU A 120 -11.84 -9.23 12.01
N GLU A 121 -12.28 -8.22 12.77
CA GLU A 121 -12.91 -8.40 14.07
C GLU A 121 -14.12 -9.35 13.99
N ARG A 122 -14.99 -9.16 13.00
CA ARG A 122 -16.14 -10.04 12.77
C ARG A 122 -15.76 -11.47 12.39
N GLN A 123 -14.64 -11.66 11.69
CA GLN A 123 -14.17 -13.00 11.31
C GLN A 123 -13.57 -13.73 12.50
N VAL A 124 -12.86 -13.03 13.37
CA VAL A 124 -12.34 -13.59 14.63
C VAL A 124 -13.50 -13.95 15.56
N GLU A 125 -14.50 -13.07 15.69
CA GLU A 125 -15.70 -13.31 16.50
C GLU A 125 -16.54 -14.49 15.99
N ALA A 126 -16.63 -14.70 14.67
CA ALA A 126 -17.32 -15.84 14.08
C ALA A 126 -16.53 -17.16 14.16
N ALA A 127 -15.21 -17.09 14.31
CA ALA A 127 -14.33 -18.27 14.37
C ALA A 127 -14.10 -18.78 15.80
N ASP A 128 -14.48 -18.02 16.82
CA ASP A 128 -14.43 -18.45 18.22
C ASP A 128 -15.72 -19.20 18.61
N PRO A 129 -15.69 -20.54 18.80
CA PRO A 129 -16.87 -21.32 19.16
C PRO A 129 -17.40 -21.00 20.57
N SER A 130 -16.66 -20.27 21.41
CA SER A 130 -17.12 -19.86 22.74
C SER A 130 -18.30 -18.87 22.70
N TYR A 131 -18.51 -18.17 21.57
CA TYR A 131 -19.63 -17.23 21.39
C TYR A 131 -20.90 -17.85 20.79
N GLN A 132 -20.84 -19.06 20.23
CA GLN A 132 -22.05 -19.74 19.70
C GLN A 132 -22.96 -20.34 20.77
N HIS A 133 -22.53 -20.40 22.04
CA HIS A 133 -23.35 -20.98 23.11
C HIS A 133 -24.20 -19.98 23.91
N ALA A 134 -24.22 -18.70 23.52
CA ALA A 134 -24.90 -17.64 24.29
C ALA A 134 -26.23 -17.12 23.68
N THR A 135 -26.73 -17.67 22.56
CA THR A 135 -27.98 -17.18 21.94
C THR A 135 -29.07 -18.24 21.76
N THR A 136 -28.99 -19.36 22.49
CA THR A 136 -30.18 -20.21 22.72
C THR A 136 -30.14 -20.80 24.13
N PHE A 137 -30.10 -19.95 25.16
CA PHE A 137 -30.51 -20.39 26.49
C PHE A 137 -31.56 -19.42 27.02
N LYS A 138 -32.80 -19.94 27.05
CA LYS A 138 -33.96 -19.34 27.72
C LYS A 138 -33.54 -18.72 29.05
N GLY A 139 -33.89 -17.46 29.27
CA GLY A 139 -33.65 -16.74 30.53
C GLY A 139 -34.41 -17.34 31.72
N SER A 140 -33.95 -18.47 32.25
CA SER A 140 -34.64 -19.15 33.37
C SER A 140 -33.72 -19.88 34.37
N THR A 141 -32.39 -19.74 34.32
CA THR A 141 -31.50 -20.53 35.22
C THR A 141 -30.51 -19.72 36.04
N ILE A 142 -30.50 -18.38 35.98
CA ILE A 142 -29.63 -17.58 36.87
C ILE A 142 -30.23 -17.44 38.28
N LEU A 143 -31.55 -17.66 38.45
CA LEU A 143 -32.17 -17.63 39.78
C LEU A 143 -31.95 -18.91 40.59
N ASP A 144 -31.64 -20.03 39.94
CA ASP A 144 -31.55 -21.35 40.61
C ASP A 144 -30.15 -21.66 41.16
N MET A 145 -29.12 -20.99 40.64
CA MET A 145 -27.73 -21.25 41.02
C MET A 145 -27.27 -20.45 42.26
N ALA A 146 -28.06 -19.47 42.70
CA ALA A 146 -27.79 -18.66 43.89
C ALA A 146 -28.30 -19.29 45.20
N ALA A 147 -29.17 -20.30 45.14
CA ALA A 147 -29.82 -20.87 46.33
C ALA A 147 -28.98 -21.94 47.07
N HIS A 148 -27.89 -22.45 46.48
CA HIS A 148 -27.20 -23.65 47.00
C HIS A 148 -25.81 -23.45 47.63
N ASN A 149 -25.29 -22.22 47.74
CA ASN A 149 -23.92 -21.95 48.21
C ASN A 149 -23.77 -21.37 49.63
N ILE A 150 -24.80 -21.50 50.49
CA ILE A 150 -24.68 -21.18 51.92
C ILE A 150 -24.39 -22.45 52.72
N THR A 151 -23.18 -23.01 52.62
CA THR A 151 -22.49 -23.73 53.73
C THR A 151 -21.13 -24.26 53.29
N ARG A 152 -20.05 -23.51 53.58
CA ARG A 152 -18.84 -23.99 54.29
C ARG A 152 -17.70 -22.97 54.16
N SER A 153 -17.16 -22.61 55.32
CA SER A 153 -15.95 -21.80 55.51
C SER A 153 -14.70 -22.72 55.61
N PRO A 154 -13.48 -22.24 55.94
CA PRO A 154 -12.36 -22.24 55.00
C PRO A 154 -11.16 -23.07 55.50
N THR A 155 -10.26 -23.52 54.61
CA THR A 155 -8.90 -23.86 55.03
C THR A 155 -7.89 -23.74 53.88
N SER A 156 -6.90 -22.89 54.10
CA SER A 156 -5.60 -22.77 53.42
C SER A 156 -4.52 -23.07 54.50
N PRO A 157 -3.19 -23.17 54.26
CA PRO A 157 -2.39 -23.23 53.03
C PRO A 157 -1.40 -24.43 53.05
N ARG A 158 -0.46 -24.53 52.07
CA ARG A 158 1.01 -24.67 52.28
C ARG A 158 1.74 -25.27 51.06
N SER A 159 2.62 -24.47 50.43
CA SER A 159 3.80 -24.90 49.64
C SER A 159 4.99 -25.18 50.60
N PRO A 160 6.09 -25.88 50.22
CA PRO A 160 7.12 -25.30 49.35
C PRO A 160 8.01 -26.26 48.50
N ALA A 161 8.69 -25.65 47.51
CA ALA A 161 10.07 -25.80 46.99
C ALA A 161 10.86 -27.14 46.99
N SER A 162 11.55 -27.43 45.86
CA SER A 162 13.02 -27.51 45.67
C SER A 162 13.34 -28.24 44.34
N GLU A 163 14.06 -27.60 43.40
CA GLU A 163 15.51 -27.79 43.11
C GLU A 163 15.88 -29.06 42.34
N GLY A 164 16.65 -28.92 41.24
CA GLY A 164 17.31 -30.06 40.58
C GLY A 164 17.85 -29.77 39.19
N ASN A 165 19.17 -29.54 39.11
CA ASN A 165 19.95 -29.14 37.94
C ASN A 165 20.07 -30.19 36.81
N GLY A 166 20.19 -29.68 35.58
CA GLY A 166 21.34 -29.91 34.68
C GLY A 166 21.51 -31.27 33.99
N ALA A 167 21.56 -31.27 32.65
CA ALA A 167 22.65 -31.83 31.82
C ALA A 167 22.23 -31.95 30.34
N PHE A 168 23.02 -31.35 29.45
CA PHE A 168 22.99 -31.57 28.01
C PHE A 168 23.50 -32.96 27.63
N PRO A 169 22.99 -33.54 26.53
CA PRO A 169 23.88 -34.16 25.56
C PRO A 169 23.72 -33.56 24.15
N ARG A 170 24.85 -33.07 23.66
CA ARG A 170 25.32 -33.09 22.27
C ARG A 170 25.06 -34.47 21.65
N GLU A 171 24.59 -34.53 20.39
CA GLU A 171 25.18 -35.36 19.31
C GLU A 171 24.29 -35.53 18.04
N LYS A 172 24.98 -35.41 16.89
CA LYS A 172 24.71 -35.94 15.53
C LYS A 172 23.68 -35.27 14.62
N GLU A 173 24.19 -34.23 13.97
CA GLU A 173 23.92 -33.85 12.58
C GLU A 173 24.08 -35.06 11.62
N ASN A 174 22.99 -35.46 10.99
CA ASN A 174 22.95 -36.36 9.84
C ASN A 174 22.19 -35.66 8.71
N ARG A 175 22.94 -35.10 7.76
CA ARG A 175 22.45 -34.72 6.42
C ARG A 175 22.30 -35.95 5.54
N PRO A 176 21.19 -36.11 4.81
CA PRO A 176 21.20 -36.75 3.50
C PRO A 176 21.39 -35.69 2.38
N PRO A 177 21.83 -36.13 1.19
CA PRO A 177 22.37 -35.26 0.15
C PRO A 177 21.30 -34.48 -0.61
N SER A 178 21.74 -33.33 -1.10
CA SER A 178 21.14 -32.50 -2.14
C SER A 178 20.54 -33.32 -3.28
N ASN A 179 19.21 -33.30 -3.40
CA ASN A 179 18.53 -33.39 -4.69
C ASN A 179 17.45 -32.30 -4.75
N ARG A 180 17.88 -31.05 -4.99
CA ARG A 180 16.98 -29.94 -5.32
C ARG A 180 16.57 -30.08 -6.79
N GLN A 181 15.55 -30.88 -7.03
CA GLN A 181 14.58 -30.58 -8.08
C GLN A 181 13.33 -30.09 -7.39
N THR A 182 13.26 -28.78 -7.18
CA THR A 182 11.97 -28.12 -6.98
C THR A 182 11.23 -28.21 -8.31
N PRO A 183 10.12 -28.96 -8.45
CA PRO A 183 9.19 -28.65 -9.50
C PRO A 183 8.74 -27.21 -9.23
N SER A 184 8.82 -26.36 -10.25
CA SER A 184 8.21 -25.05 -10.26
C SER A 184 6.78 -25.20 -9.78
N ILE A 185 6.47 -24.66 -8.59
CA ILE A 185 5.09 -24.45 -8.15
C ILE A 185 4.55 -23.33 -9.03
N TRP A 186 4.25 -23.70 -10.28
CA TRP A 186 3.30 -22.98 -11.09
C TRP A 186 1.99 -23.10 -10.33
N SER A 187 1.48 -21.99 -9.82
CA SER A 187 0.09 -21.88 -9.42
C SER A 187 -0.79 -21.97 -10.68
N ALA A 188 -0.85 -23.16 -11.25
CA ALA A 188 -1.69 -23.51 -12.38
C ALA A 188 -3.13 -23.73 -11.89
N ASN A 189 -3.73 -22.69 -11.29
CA ASN A 189 -5.16 -22.65 -11.07
C ASN A 189 -5.81 -21.60 -11.99
N PRO A 190 -6.04 -21.92 -13.27
CA PRO A 190 -6.65 -21.02 -14.25
C PRO A 190 -8.14 -20.76 -13.98
N GLN A 191 -8.75 -21.38 -12.96
CA GLN A 191 -10.13 -21.12 -12.53
C GLN A 191 -10.27 -20.01 -11.49
N LEU A 192 -9.18 -19.38 -11.05
CA LEU A 192 -9.20 -18.09 -10.37
C LEU A 192 -9.28 -16.91 -11.36
N VAL A 193 -9.80 -17.16 -12.58
CA VAL A 193 -10.52 -16.15 -13.37
C VAL A 193 -11.77 -15.77 -12.58
N GLN A 194 -11.49 -14.91 -11.63
CA GLN A 194 -12.32 -14.15 -10.74
C GLN A 194 -13.48 -13.55 -11.56
N THR A 195 -14.61 -14.28 -11.61
CA THR A 195 -15.84 -13.92 -12.33
C THR A 195 -17.06 -14.04 -11.41
N GLY A 196 -16.90 -13.55 -10.18
CA GLY A 196 -18.00 -13.41 -9.22
C GLY A 196 -18.47 -11.95 -9.13
N PRO A 197 -19.79 -11.67 -9.11
CA PRO A 197 -20.34 -10.30 -9.10
C PRO A 197 -20.05 -9.48 -7.82
N PHE A 198 -19.30 -10.05 -6.87
CA PHE A 198 -18.85 -9.40 -5.64
C PHE A 198 -17.33 -9.26 -5.54
N GLN A 199 -16.68 -9.05 -6.68
CA GLN A 199 -15.27 -8.69 -6.80
C GLN A 199 -15.03 -7.31 -6.19
N ARG A 200 -15.01 -7.24 -4.85
CA ARG A 200 -14.45 -6.13 -4.08
C ARG A 200 -12.93 -6.15 -4.29
N GLN A 201 -12.49 -5.80 -5.50
CA GLN A 201 -11.17 -5.20 -5.64
C GLN A 201 -11.18 -3.94 -4.77
N PRO A 202 -10.14 -3.70 -3.96
CA PRO A 202 -9.99 -2.39 -3.34
C PRO A 202 -10.07 -1.34 -4.46
N PRO A 203 -10.50 -0.09 -4.19
CA PRO A 203 -10.50 0.99 -5.18
C PRO A 203 -9.07 1.43 -5.57
N ILE A 204 -8.20 0.47 -5.91
CA ILE A 204 -6.83 0.64 -6.40
C ILE A 204 -6.81 1.47 -7.68
N ASN A 205 -7.87 1.38 -8.50
CA ASN A 205 -7.99 2.19 -9.71
C ASN A 205 -8.18 3.67 -9.40
N LEU A 206 -8.95 4.01 -8.35
CA LEU A 206 -9.11 5.41 -7.93
C LEU A 206 -7.81 5.92 -7.30
N LEU A 207 -7.15 5.10 -6.48
CA LEU A 207 -5.90 5.46 -5.84
C LEU A 207 -4.75 5.65 -6.84
N SER A 208 -4.65 4.74 -7.82
CA SER A 208 -3.68 4.84 -8.92
C SER A 208 -3.91 6.09 -9.75
N ARG A 209 -5.16 6.37 -10.15
CA ARG A 209 -5.49 7.60 -10.90
C ARG A 209 -5.22 8.86 -10.08
N CYS A 210 -5.57 8.86 -8.80
CA CYS A 210 -5.32 9.98 -7.90
C CYS A 210 -3.83 10.28 -7.78
N HIS A 211 -3.01 9.25 -7.60
CA HIS A 211 -1.56 9.41 -7.58
C HIS A 211 -0.98 9.88 -8.91
N THR A 212 -1.44 9.33 -10.04
CA THR A 212 -1.03 9.81 -11.37
C THR A 212 -1.40 11.27 -11.56
N LEU A 213 -2.62 11.68 -11.21
CA LEU A 213 -3.05 13.08 -11.27
C LEU A 213 -2.19 13.97 -10.37
N CYS A 214 -1.88 13.51 -9.16
CA CYS A 214 -1.05 14.25 -8.21
C CYS A 214 0.38 14.42 -8.72
N LEU A 215 0.96 13.37 -9.29
CA LEU A 215 2.30 13.38 -9.87
C LEU A 215 2.37 14.29 -11.10
N VAL A 216 1.38 14.21 -12.00
CA VAL A 216 1.28 15.10 -13.17
C VAL A 216 1.10 16.56 -12.73
N THR A 217 0.24 16.81 -11.75
CA THR A 217 -0.02 18.18 -11.31
C THR A 217 1.19 18.79 -10.60
N THR A 218 1.90 18.01 -9.79
CA THR A 218 3.15 18.46 -9.16
C THR A 218 4.22 18.79 -10.21
N ALA A 219 4.32 17.98 -11.26
CA ALA A 219 5.23 18.23 -12.39
C ALA A 219 4.86 19.50 -13.16
N LEU A 220 3.57 19.72 -13.42
CA LEU A 220 3.09 20.95 -14.07
C LEU A 220 3.35 22.19 -13.22
N GLY A 221 3.13 22.10 -11.90
CA GLY A 221 3.51 23.18 -10.98
C GLY A 221 5.01 23.46 -11.06
N PHE A 222 5.85 22.43 -10.94
CA PHE A 222 7.30 22.61 -11.04
C PHE A 222 7.72 23.30 -12.35
N ILE A 223 7.16 22.92 -13.49
CA ILE A 223 7.43 23.58 -14.78
C ILE A 223 7.03 25.07 -14.73
N MET A 224 5.85 25.39 -14.20
CA MET A 224 5.40 26.77 -14.01
C MET A 224 6.31 27.57 -13.09
N ALA A 225 6.79 26.98 -11.99
CA ALA A 225 7.76 27.61 -11.09
C ALA A 225 9.09 27.91 -11.83
N MET A 226 9.61 26.96 -12.61
CA MET A 226 10.84 27.18 -13.37
C MET A 226 10.67 28.28 -14.42
N ILE A 227 9.52 28.36 -15.09
CA ILE A 227 9.19 29.47 -15.99
C ILE A 227 9.18 30.79 -15.20
N GLY A 228 8.55 30.82 -14.03
CA GLY A 228 8.53 31.98 -13.14
C GLY A 228 9.93 32.47 -12.75
N VAL A 229 10.82 31.55 -12.35
CA VAL A 229 12.22 31.84 -12.02
C VAL A 229 12.97 32.41 -13.23
N VAL A 230 12.80 31.83 -14.41
CA VAL A 230 13.45 32.32 -15.64
C VAL A 230 12.96 33.73 -15.95
N CYS A 231 11.65 33.96 -15.98
CA CYS A 231 11.08 35.30 -16.23
C CYS A 231 11.57 36.33 -15.22
N TYR A 232 11.64 35.96 -13.93
CA TYR A 232 12.17 36.85 -12.88
C TYR A 232 13.65 37.17 -13.09
N ALA A 233 14.46 36.19 -13.46
CA ALA A 233 15.90 36.40 -13.71
C ALA A 233 16.15 37.34 -14.90
N TRP A 234 15.32 37.29 -15.94
CA TRP A 234 15.42 38.18 -17.09
C TRP A 234 15.00 39.63 -16.79
N GLU A 235 14.10 39.82 -15.83
CA GLU A 235 13.63 41.16 -15.45
C GLU A 235 14.57 41.86 -14.47
N GLY A 236 15.05 41.14 -13.44
CA GLY A 236 15.72 41.77 -12.30
C GLY A 236 17.24 41.70 -12.29
N GLN A 237 17.87 40.88 -13.15
CA GLN A 237 19.29 40.56 -13.06
C GLN A 237 20.07 40.91 -14.33
N SER A 238 21.40 41.00 -14.20
CA SER A 238 22.28 41.15 -15.36
C SER A 238 22.11 39.98 -16.34
N THR A 239 22.19 40.26 -17.65
CA THR A 239 21.97 39.26 -18.72
C THR A 239 22.83 38.00 -18.55
N SER A 240 24.06 38.16 -18.06
CA SER A 240 24.95 37.03 -17.76
C SER A 240 24.36 36.06 -16.74
N VAL A 241 23.75 36.57 -15.67
CA VAL A 241 23.10 35.75 -14.63
C VAL A 241 21.87 35.04 -15.20
N ALA A 242 21.05 35.74 -15.99
CA ALA A 242 19.86 35.15 -16.60
C ALA A 242 20.19 33.98 -17.55
N ILE A 243 21.24 34.12 -18.37
CA ILE A 243 21.71 33.06 -19.27
C ILE A 243 22.20 31.85 -18.47
N VAL A 244 23.06 32.06 -17.46
CA VAL A 244 23.59 30.96 -16.64
C VAL A 244 22.47 30.23 -15.91
N THR A 245 21.52 30.96 -15.32
CA THR A 245 20.34 30.39 -14.67
C THR A 245 19.53 29.53 -15.65
N SER A 246 19.26 30.03 -16.85
CA SER A 246 18.49 29.29 -17.86
C SER A 246 19.19 27.98 -18.29
N ILE A 247 20.52 28.00 -18.46
CA ILE A 247 21.30 26.80 -18.79
C ILE A 247 21.25 25.79 -17.65
N CYS A 248 21.43 26.24 -16.40
CA CYS A 248 21.38 25.39 -15.22
C CYS A 248 20.01 24.69 -15.09
N ILE A 249 18.93 25.46 -15.25
CA ILE A 249 17.55 24.94 -15.25
C ILE A 249 17.35 23.89 -16.34
N CYS A 250 17.81 24.16 -17.56
CA CYS A 250 17.71 23.22 -18.68
C CYS A 250 18.44 21.91 -18.38
N LEU A 251 19.67 21.97 -17.86
CA LEU A 251 20.44 20.78 -17.49
C LEU A 251 19.76 19.96 -16.38
N CYS A 252 19.15 20.64 -15.39
CA CYS A 252 18.37 19.97 -14.35
C CYS A 252 17.16 19.25 -14.95
N LEU A 253 16.39 19.88 -15.83
CA LEU A 253 15.23 19.26 -16.47
C LEU A 253 15.63 18.09 -17.38
N LEU A 254 16.70 18.25 -18.17
CA LEU A 254 17.23 17.18 -19.01
C LEU A 254 17.71 15.99 -18.18
N SER A 255 18.39 16.22 -17.05
CA SER A 255 18.82 15.12 -16.20
C SER A 255 17.63 14.36 -15.60
N CYS A 256 16.59 15.06 -15.12
CA CYS A 256 15.35 14.42 -14.67
C CYS A 256 14.68 13.61 -15.79
N PHE A 257 14.56 14.19 -16.98
CA PHE A 257 13.93 13.52 -18.13
C PHE A 257 14.71 12.27 -18.56
N CYS A 258 16.04 12.37 -18.64
CA CYS A 258 16.94 11.25 -18.96
C CYS A 258 16.91 10.14 -17.91
N ILE A 259 16.59 10.42 -16.64
CA ILE A 259 16.44 9.39 -15.61
C ILE A 259 15.07 8.69 -15.72
N VAL A 260 14.04 9.41 -16.13
CA VAL A 260 12.66 8.88 -16.20
C VAL A 260 12.43 8.05 -17.47
N LEU A 261 12.98 8.44 -18.63
CA LEU A 261 12.77 7.73 -19.89
C LEU A 261 13.25 6.26 -19.93
N PRO A 262 14.43 5.89 -19.36
CA PRO A 262 14.91 4.50 -19.39
C PRO A 262 13.98 3.52 -18.68
N GLN A 263 13.14 3.99 -17.75
CA GLN A 263 12.18 3.15 -17.03
C GLN A 263 11.00 2.71 -17.91
N GLN A 264 10.78 3.35 -19.08
CA GLN A 264 9.68 3.02 -19.97
C GLN A 264 10.02 2.00 -21.05
N ASN A 265 11.30 1.66 -21.24
CA ASN A 265 11.70 0.60 -22.17
C ASN A 265 11.87 -0.72 -21.39
N PRO A 266 10.85 -1.62 -21.37
CA PRO A 266 11.12 -2.98 -20.94
C PRO A 266 12.21 -3.56 -21.87
N PRO A 267 13.15 -4.37 -21.35
CA PRO A 267 14.09 -5.08 -22.20
C PRO A 267 13.27 -5.90 -23.20
N SER A 268 13.30 -5.49 -24.46
CA SER A 268 12.64 -6.16 -25.56
C SER A 268 13.10 -7.61 -25.56
N SER A 269 12.19 -8.51 -25.16
CA SER A 269 12.30 -9.96 -25.12
C SER A 269 12.43 -10.61 -26.51
N HIS A 270 13.01 -9.89 -27.47
CA HIS A 270 13.16 -10.31 -28.86
C HIS A 270 14.54 -10.91 -29.20
N LEU A 271 15.34 -11.31 -28.19
CA LEU A 271 16.62 -11.98 -28.43
C LEU A 271 16.74 -13.36 -27.76
N PHE A 272 15.63 -14.09 -27.66
CA PHE A 272 15.60 -15.53 -27.43
C PHE A 272 14.65 -16.21 -28.42
N MET A 273 14.85 -15.97 -29.72
CA MET A 273 14.52 -17.00 -30.71
C MET A 273 15.77 -17.85 -30.89
N TYR A 274 15.66 -19.08 -30.41
CA TYR A 274 16.57 -20.19 -30.64
C TYR A 274 16.96 -20.29 -32.12
N HIS A 275 18.26 -20.44 -32.35
CA HIS A 275 18.79 -21.00 -33.58
C HIS A 275 19.62 -22.23 -33.23
#